data_AF-A0A962ZGL5-F1
#
_entry.id   AF-A0A962ZGL5-F1
#
_cell.length_a   1.000
_cell.length_b   1.000
_cell.length_c   1.000
_cell.angle_alpha   90.00
_cell.angle_beta   90.00
_cell.angle_gamma   90.00
#
_symmetry.space_group_name_H-M   'P 1'
#
loop_
_entity.id
_entity.type
_entity.pdbx_description
1 polymer ?
#
loop_
_entity_poly.entity_id
_entity_poly.type
_entity_poly.pdbx_seq_one_letter_code
_entity_poly.pdbx_strand_id
1 'polypeptide(L)'
;MRSLVLSIMLVLGSVAHAETETLGLEAIEMARAGEAAELVCDRARLQAREKSLATLATRLKKEDPYKQVLDAARWQGEKRDVFDQRLVEALQTFSRVHDLDSDWTGKHCIYKGYMEVDTAGAFQLLSDEYAREEPPARKEADPAPDLPGLPGLGLITNGSALAQALAELSVVKMGVTEYRLSTGEWPRSLAELGMTVDDIRTSQAIGDVRMEKGGVVVATLKGKLQGETLTLTPLPGAFGAINWECSSSVRVLGSGFCN
;
A
#
# COMPACT_ATOMS: atom_id res chain seq x y z
N MET A 1 -8.07 -57.05 13.72
CA MET A 1 -8.22 -56.28 12.45
C MET A 1 -8.16 -54.81 12.80
N ARG A 2 -7.05 -54.14 12.47
CA ARG A 2 -6.84 -52.70 12.67
C ARG A 2 -7.16 -52.01 11.33
N SER A 3 -8.29 -51.32 11.23
CA SER A 3 -8.64 -50.55 10.04
C SER A 3 -7.91 -49.21 10.06
N LEU A 4 -7.03 -49.04 9.07
CA LEU A 4 -6.29 -47.82 8.75
C LEU A 4 -7.24 -46.91 7.96
N VAL A 5 -7.67 -45.80 8.55
CA VAL A 5 -8.45 -44.77 7.85
C VAL A 5 -7.47 -43.84 7.14
N LEU A 6 -7.32 -44.05 5.84
CA LEU A 6 -6.54 -43.21 4.94
C LEU A 6 -7.34 -41.92 4.67
N SER A 7 -6.95 -40.82 5.34
CA SER A 7 -7.52 -39.49 5.06
C SER A 7 -6.90 -38.95 3.77
N ILE A 8 -7.64 -39.08 2.68
CA ILE A 8 -7.34 -38.41 1.41
C ILE A 8 -7.73 -36.94 1.59
N MET A 9 -6.73 -36.07 1.76
CA MET A 9 -6.92 -34.63 1.63
C MET A 9 -7.13 -34.28 0.15
N LEU A 10 -8.38 -34.08 -0.24
CA LEU A 10 -8.75 -33.38 -1.46
C LEU A 10 -8.42 -31.89 -1.29
N VAL A 11 -7.32 -31.45 -1.90
CA VAL A 11 -7.07 -30.03 -2.17
C VAL A 11 -8.03 -29.62 -3.29
N LEU A 12 -9.22 -29.15 -2.91
CA LEU A 12 -10.10 -28.43 -3.81
C LEU A 12 -9.48 -27.06 -4.06
N GLY A 13 -8.75 -26.93 -5.17
CA GLY A 13 -8.46 -25.62 -5.75
C GLY A 13 -9.78 -24.95 -6.09
N SER A 14 -10.13 -23.92 -5.32
CA SER A 14 -11.27 -23.04 -5.60
C SER A 14 -11.02 -22.35 -6.93
N VAL A 15 -11.73 -22.79 -7.96
CA VAL A 15 -11.84 -22.07 -9.24
C VAL A 15 -12.44 -20.71 -8.90
N ALA A 16 -11.65 -19.64 -9.07
CA ALA A 16 -12.15 -18.27 -9.01
C ALA A 16 -13.22 -18.16 -10.10
N HIS A 17 -14.48 -18.09 -9.69
CA HIS A 17 -15.58 -17.87 -10.61
C HIS A 17 -15.42 -16.44 -11.13
N ALA A 18 -15.44 -16.25 -12.44
CA ALA A 18 -15.56 -14.91 -13.02
C ALA A 18 -16.91 -14.34 -12.58
N GLU A 19 -16.90 -13.45 -11.59
CA GLU A 19 -18.08 -12.77 -11.09
C GLU A 19 -18.38 -11.58 -12.00
N THR A 20 -18.96 -11.86 -13.18
CA THR A 20 -19.56 -10.81 -14.00
C THR A 20 -20.93 -10.46 -13.42
N GLU A 21 -21.13 -9.17 -13.14
CA GLU A 21 -22.39 -8.67 -12.60
C GLU A 21 -23.14 -7.82 -13.61
N THR A 22 -24.47 -7.94 -13.61
CA THR A 22 -25.35 -7.11 -14.44
C THR A 22 -26.01 -6.04 -13.58
N LEU A 23 -25.83 -4.77 -13.96
CA LEU A 23 -26.38 -3.62 -13.28
C LEU A 23 -27.34 -2.85 -14.19
N GLY A 24 -28.53 -2.56 -13.69
CA GLY A 24 -29.47 -1.67 -14.38
C GLY A 24 -28.93 -0.23 -14.44
N LEU A 25 -29.15 0.43 -15.56
CA LEU A 25 -28.84 1.83 -15.78
C LEU A 25 -30.14 2.59 -16.06
N GLU A 26 -30.44 3.58 -15.23
CA GLU A 26 -31.56 4.49 -15.45
C GLU A 26 -31.20 5.88 -14.94
N ALA A 27 -31.45 6.89 -15.77
CA ALA A 27 -31.29 8.29 -15.41
C ALA A 27 -32.24 9.16 -16.21
N ILE A 28 -32.57 10.31 -15.62
CA ILE A 28 -33.35 11.37 -16.25
C ILE A 28 -32.56 12.65 -16.15
N GLU A 29 -32.21 13.24 -17.29
CA GLU A 29 -31.50 14.52 -17.34
C GLU A 29 -32.34 15.61 -17.96
N MET A 30 -32.31 16.78 -17.36
CA MET A 30 -33.04 17.95 -17.83
C MET A 30 -32.18 18.78 -18.78
N ALA A 31 -32.80 19.27 -19.84
CA ALA A 31 -32.15 20.18 -20.77
C ALA A 31 -32.04 21.58 -20.19
N ARG A 32 -30.90 22.23 -20.43
CA ARG A 32 -30.73 23.67 -20.26
C ARG A 32 -31.25 24.38 -21.51
N ALA A 33 -31.48 25.69 -21.40
CA ALA A 33 -31.98 26.50 -22.49
C ALA A 33 -31.07 26.37 -23.74
N GLY A 34 -31.64 25.89 -24.84
CA GLY A 34 -30.94 25.74 -26.12
C GLY A 34 -30.01 24.52 -26.23
N GLU A 35 -29.99 23.61 -25.26
CA GLU A 35 -29.21 22.37 -25.38
C GLU A 35 -29.81 21.40 -26.41
N ALA A 36 -28.94 20.73 -27.16
CA ALA A 36 -29.33 19.69 -28.10
C ALA A 36 -29.73 18.40 -27.38
N ALA A 37 -30.71 17.67 -27.92
CA ALA A 37 -31.22 16.43 -27.33
C ALA A 37 -30.12 15.37 -27.11
N GLU A 38 -29.22 15.20 -28.08
CA GLU A 38 -28.09 14.26 -28.02
C GLU A 38 -27.21 14.52 -26.79
N LEU A 39 -26.83 15.78 -26.55
CA LEU A 39 -26.01 16.16 -25.40
C LEU A 39 -26.69 15.85 -24.06
N VAL A 40 -28.01 16.04 -24.00
CA VAL A 40 -28.79 15.75 -22.78
C VAL A 40 -28.86 14.25 -22.53
N CYS A 41 -29.06 13.45 -23.57
CA CYS A 41 -29.10 11.99 -23.49
C CYS A 41 -27.73 11.38 -23.17
N ASP A 42 -26.65 11.91 -23.73
CA ASP A 42 -25.29 11.49 -23.38
C ASP A 42 -24.98 11.76 -21.91
N ARG A 43 -25.39 12.92 -21.40
CA ARG A 43 -25.26 13.24 -19.98
C ARG A 43 -26.11 12.31 -19.11
N ALA A 44 -27.33 11.96 -19.53
CA ALA A 44 -28.17 10.99 -18.82
C ALA A 44 -27.48 9.63 -18.74
N ARG A 45 -26.92 9.17 -19.86
CA ARG A 45 -26.16 7.92 -19.94
C ARG A 45 -24.95 7.91 -19.01
N LEU A 46 -24.14 8.98 -19.02
CA LEU A 46 -22.98 9.12 -18.15
C LEU A 46 -23.37 9.11 -16.67
N GLN A 47 -24.40 9.87 -16.30
CA GLN A 47 -24.90 9.92 -14.93
C GLN A 47 -25.41 8.54 -14.45
N ALA A 48 -26.16 7.82 -15.30
CA ALA A 48 -26.64 6.48 -14.99
C ALA A 48 -25.47 5.53 -14.69
N ARG A 49 -24.43 5.55 -15.53
CA ARG A 49 -23.23 4.73 -15.38
C ARG A 49 -22.48 5.06 -14.09
N GLU A 50 -22.22 6.35 -13.83
CA GLU A 50 -21.49 6.81 -12.63
C GLU A 50 -22.22 6.40 -11.35
N LYS A 51 -23.54 6.59 -11.29
CA LYS A 51 -24.35 6.25 -10.13
C LYS A 51 -24.35 4.73 -9.86
N SER A 52 -24.50 3.93 -10.91
CA SER A 52 -24.50 2.47 -10.77
C SER A 52 -23.13 1.94 -10.36
N LEU A 53 -22.03 2.48 -10.91
CA LEU A 53 -20.66 2.12 -10.50
C LEU A 53 -20.33 2.56 -9.07
N ALA A 54 -20.75 3.75 -8.65
CA ALA A 54 -20.57 4.22 -7.27
C ALA A 54 -21.33 3.33 -6.26
N THR A 55 -22.53 2.88 -6.65
CA THR A 55 -23.33 1.94 -5.85
C THR A 55 -22.63 0.59 -5.74
N LEU A 56 -22.15 0.06 -6.87
CA LEU A 56 -21.37 -1.18 -6.92
C LEU A 56 -20.12 -1.09 -6.02
N ALA A 57 -19.30 -0.06 -6.20
CA ALA A 57 -18.09 0.15 -5.40
C ALA A 57 -18.41 0.20 -3.89
N THR A 58 -19.50 0.87 -3.49
CA THR A 58 -19.93 0.94 -2.09
C THR A 58 -20.25 -0.44 -1.50
N ARG A 59 -20.83 -1.34 -2.30
CA ARG A 59 -21.08 -2.73 -1.88
C ARG A 59 -19.78 -3.53 -1.82
N LEU A 60 -18.95 -3.46 -2.86
CA LEU A 60 -17.67 -4.17 -2.95
C LEU A 60 -16.72 -3.80 -1.79
N LYS A 61 -16.78 -2.56 -1.29
CA LYS A 61 -16.02 -2.12 -0.09
C LYS A 61 -16.24 -2.96 1.17
N LYS A 62 -17.32 -3.76 1.22
CA LYS A 62 -17.65 -4.63 2.36
C LYS A 62 -17.12 -6.05 2.19
N GLU A 63 -16.73 -6.41 0.97
CA GLU A 63 -16.29 -7.75 0.61
C GLU A 63 -14.80 -7.95 0.91
N ASP A 64 -14.39 -9.20 1.03
CA ASP A 64 -13.02 -9.54 1.41
C ASP A 64 -11.97 -9.24 0.33
N PRO A 65 -12.24 -9.40 -0.99
CA PRO A 65 -11.30 -8.99 -2.04
C PRO A 65 -10.89 -7.53 -1.93
N TYR A 66 -11.84 -6.64 -1.64
CA TYR A 66 -11.54 -5.22 -1.42
C TYR A 66 -10.58 -5.00 -0.26
N LYS A 67 -10.79 -5.67 0.88
CA LYS A 67 -9.93 -5.51 2.06
C LYS A 67 -8.51 -5.99 1.78
N GLN A 68 -8.37 -7.13 1.09
CA GLN A 68 -7.07 -7.71 0.75
C GLN A 68 -6.24 -6.76 -0.12
N VAL A 69 -6.84 -6.22 -1.17
CA VAL A 69 -6.13 -5.32 -2.09
C VAL A 69 -5.88 -3.95 -1.44
N LEU A 70 -6.83 -3.43 -0.64
CA LEU A 70 -6.63 -2.18 0.11
C LEU A 70 -5.46 -2.29 1.10
N ASP A 71 -5.33 -3.43 1.78
CA ASP A 71 -4.20 -3.62 2.70
C ASP A 71 -2.87 -3.65 1.93
N ALA A 72 -2.80 -4.30 0.77
CA ALA A 72 -1.63 -4.24 -0.11
C ALA A 72 -1.30 -2.81 -0.56
N ALA A 73 -2.30 -2.02 -0.95
CA ALA A 73 -2.12 -0.61 -1.33
C ALA A 73 -1.61 0.25 -0.15
N ARG A 74 -2.15 0.03 1.06
CA ARG A 74 -1.71 0.73 2.28
C ARG A 74 -0.26 0.42 2.63
N TRP A 75 0.19 -0.81 2.40
CA TRP A 75 1.60 -1.17 2.56
C TRP A 75 2.51 -0.36 1.64
N GLN A 76 2.02 0.05 0.47
CA GLN A 76 2.73 0.93 -0.46
C GLN A 76 2.53 2.43 -0.16
N GLY A 77 1.84 2.78 0.93
CA GLY A 77 1.59 4.17 1.33
C GLY A 77 0.40 4.83 0.63
N GLU A 78 -0.39 4.08 -0.14
CA GLU A 78 -1.58 4.62 -0.82
C GLU A 78 -2.66 5.00 0.21
N LYS A 79 -3.23 6.19 0.06
CA LYS A 79 -4.37 6.61 0.88
C LYS A 79 -5.66 5.94 0.40
N ARG A 80 -6.58 5.69 1.33
CA ARG A 80 -7.84 4.98 1.04
C ARG A 80 -8.72 5.69 0.01
N ASP A 81 -8.80 7.02 0.07
CA ASP A 81 -9.57 7.84 -0.88
C ASP A 81 -9.04 7.72 -2.31
N VAL A 82 -7.71 7.66 -2.47
CA VAL A 82 -7.07 7.45 -3.77
C VAL A 82 -7.33 6.02 -4.27
N PHE A 83 -7.21 5.02 -3.41
CA PHE A 83 -7.56 3.63 -3.74
C PHE A 83 -9.03 3.48 -4.15
N ASP A 84 -9.94 4.13 -3.43
CA ASP A 84 -11.38 4.11 -3.73
C ASP A 84 -11.68 4.71 -5.11
N GLN A 85 -10.95 5.74 -5.52
CA GLN A 85 -11.06 6.32 -6.87
C GLN A 85 -10.56 5.32 -7.94
N ARG A 86 -9.38 4.72 -7.72
CA ARG A 86 -8.82 3.71 -8.62
C ARG A 86 -9.71 2.49 -8.77
N LEU A 87 -10.41 2.09 -7.71
CA LEU A 87 -11.41 1.03 -7.80
C LEU A 87 -12.54 1.38 -8.78
N VAL A 88 -13.06 2.61 -8.73
CA VAL A 88 -14.09 3.05 -9.67
C VAL A 88 -13.54 3.07 -11.11
N GLU A 89 -12.32 3.54 -11.31
CA GLU A 89 -11.65 3.56 -12.63
C GLU A 89 -11.40 2.13 -13.17
N ALA A 90 -11.01 1.18 -12.31
CA ALA A 90 -10.88 -0.22 -12.67
C ALA A 90 -12.25 -0.81 -13.08
N LEU A 91 -13.30 -0.60 -12.28
CA LEU A 91 -14.65 -1.05 -12.63
C LEU A 91 -15.15 -0.43 -13.95
N GLN A 92 -14.81 0.82 -14.23
CA GLN A 92 -15.11 1.46 -15.52
C GLN A 92 -14.41 0.75 -16.68
N THR A 93 -13.14 0.39 -16.51
CA THR A 93 -12.33 -0.31 -17.52
C THR A 93 -12.90 -1.69 -17.84
N PHE A 94 -13.39 -2.39 -16.82
CA PHE A 94 -13.99 -3.73 -16.93
C PHE A 94 -15.52 -3.70 -17.05
N SER A 95 -16.09 -2.58 -17.50
CA SER A 95 -17.53 -2.46 -17.74
C SER A 95 -17.86 -2.45 -19.24
N ARG A 96 -18.95 -3.12 -19.61
CA ARG A 96 -19.56 -3.04 -20.94
C ARG A 96 -21.00 -2.55 -20.81
N VAL A 97 -21.30 -1.42 -21.45
CA VAL A 97 -22.65 -0.82 -21.45
C VAL A 97 -23.45 -1.34 -22.63
N HIS A 98 -24.70 -1.70 -22.36
CA HIS A 98 -25.69 -2.09 -23.34
C HIS A 98 -26.86 -1.10 -23.29
N ASP A 99 -26.93 -0.26 -24.32
CA ASP A 99 -28.00 0.73 -24.46
C ASP A 99 -29.29 0.00 -24.87
N LEU A 100 -30.40 0.26 -24.16
CA LEU A 100 -31.71 -0.30 -24.51
C LEU A 100 -32.57 0.74 -25.19
N ASP A 101 -32.73 1.90 -24.55
CA ASP A 101 -33.61 2.95 -25.03
C ASP A 101 -33.17 4.33 -24.51
N SER A 102 -33.52 5.37 -25.26
CA SER A 102 -33.33 6.76 -24.87
C SER A 102 -34.48 7.57 -25.44
N ASP A 103 -35.34 8.08 -24.55
CA ASP A 103 -36.53 8.83 -24.95
C ASP A 103 -36.34 10.32 -24.65
N TRP A 104 -36.52 11.15 -25.68
CA TRP A 104 -36.40 12.60 -25.61
C TRP A 104 -37.78 13.25 -25.67
N THR A 105 -38.12 14.04 -24.65
CA THR A 105 -39.45 14.64 -24.51
C THR A 105 -39.51 16.11 -24.89
N GLY A 106 -38.43 16.67 -25.44
CA GLY A 106 -38.29 18.11 -25.68
C GLY A 106 -37.75 18.91 -24.48
N LYS A 107 -37.76 18.33 -23.28
CA LYS A 107 -37.26 18.99 -22.04
C LYS A 107 -36.33 18.13 -21.21
N HIS A 108 -36.44 16.81 -21.31
CA HIS A 108 -35.57 15.89 -20.61
C HIS A 108 -35.33 14.65 -21.47
N CYS A 109 -34.22 13.97 -21.19
CA CYS A 109 -33.93 12.65 -21.74
C CYS A 109 -34.08 11.60 -20.64
N ILE A 110 -34.76 10.50 -20.96
CA ILE A 110 -34.86 9.31 -20.11
C ILE A 110 -33.98 8.24 -20.73
N TYR A 111 -32.88 7.88 -20.07
CA TYR A 111 -31.97 6.83 -20.52
C TYR A 111 -32.26 5.52 -19.79
N LYS A 112 -32.30 4.41 -20.54
CA LYS A 112 -32.41 3.05 -20.01
C LYS A 112 -31.38 2.13 -20.65
N GLY A 113 -30.70 1.36 -19.82
CA GLY A 113 -29.72 0.38 -20.27
C GLY A 113 -29.38 -0.61 -19.17
N TYR A 114 -28.39 -1.45 -19.45
CA TYR A 114 -27.71 -2.22 -18.42
C TYR A 114 -26.21 -2.22 -18.69
N MET A 115 -25.42 -2.55 -17.68
CA MET A 115 -24.00 -2.81 -17.87
C MET A 115 -23.60 -4.14 -17.24
N GLU A 116 -22.69 -4.82 -17.91
CA GLU A 116 -21.96 -5.95 -17.37
C GLU A 116 -20.64 -5.43 -16.79
N VAL A 117 -20.31 -5.83 -15.57
CA VAL A 117 -19.06 -5.44 -14.90
C VAL A 117 -18.33 -6.68 -14.44
N ASP A 118 -17.09 -6.86 -14.90
CA ASP A 118 -16.20 -7.92 -14.43
C ASP A 118 -15.46 -7.43 -13.17
N THR A 119 -16.03 -7.72 -11.99
CA THR A 119 -15.47 -7.29 -10.70
C THR A 119 -14.18 -8.04 -10.38
N ALA A 120 -14.08 -9.31 -10.81
CA ALA A 120 -12.88 -10.12 -10.65
C ALA A 120 -11.72 -9.55 -11.47
N GLY A 121 -11.96 -9.18 -12.74
CA GLY A 121 -10.98 -8.51 -13.58
C GLY A 121 -10.52 -7.17 -13.01
N ALA A 122 -11.45 -6.38 -12.47
CA ALA A 122 -11.12 -5.10 -11.82
C ALA A 122 -10.24 -5.29 -10.57
N PHE A 123 -10.56 -6.26 -9.71
CA PHE A 123 -9.72 -6.57 -8.55
C PHE A 123 -8.39 -7.19 -8.92
N GLN A 124 -8.34 -8.02 -9.97
CA GLN A 124 -7.08 -8.58 -10.46
C GLN A 124 -6.15 -7.48 -10.96
N LEU A 125 -6.65 -6.52 -11.74
CA LEU A 125 -5.85 -5.38 -12.20
C LEU A 125 -5.23 -4.62 -11.03
N LEU A 126 -6.03 -4.29 -10.01
CA LEU A 126 -5.53 -3.61 -8.81
C LEU A 126 -4.57 -4.51 -8.02
N SER A 127 -4.88 -5.79 -7.91
CA SER A 127 -4.02 -6.76 -7.23
C SER A 127 -2.67 -6.92 -7.92
N ASP A 128 -2.61 -6.83 -9.26
CA ASP A 128 -1.37 -6.90 -10.04
C ASP A 128 -0.58 -5.60 -9.89
N GLU A 129 -1.24 -4.44 -9.86
CA GLU A 129 -0.59 -3.15 -9.60
C GLU A 129 0.02 -3.09 -8.19
N TYR A 130 -0.69 -3.62 -7.19
CA TYR A 130 -0.22 -3.70 -5.81
C TYR A 130 0.46 -5.03 -5.48
N ALA A 131 0.64 -5.91 -6.48
CA ALA A 131 1.35 -7.17 -6.29
C ALA A 131 2.76 -6.80 -5.87
N ARG A 132 3.19 -7.37 -4.75
CA ARG A 132 4.60 -7.35 -4.42
C ARG A 132 5.31 -8.01 -5.59
N GLU A 133 6.35 -7.39 -6.12
CA GLU A 133 7.49 -8.20 -6.51
C GLU A 133 7.92 -8.90 -5.23
N GLU A 134 7.46 -10.13 -5.00
CA GLU A 134 8.12 -11.00 -4.04
C GLU A 134 9.61 -10.98 -4.42
N PRO A 135 10.51 -10.60 -3.50
CA PRO A 135 11.92 -10.84 -3.71
C PRO A 135 12.02 -12.32 -4.09
N PRO A 136 12.67 -12.67 -5.22
CA PRO A 136 12.64 -14.04 -5.73
C PRO A 136 12.95 -14.99 -4.59
N ALA A 137 12.04 -15.94 -4.36
CA ALA A 137 12.18 -16.96 -3.33
C ALA A 137 13.62 -17.45 -3.35
N ARG A 138 14.34 -17.18 -2.26
CA ARG A 138 15.77 -17.42 -2.16
C ARG A 138 15.99 -18.92 -2.38
N LYS A 139 16.35 -19.31 -3.60
CA LYS A 139 17.02 -20.59 -3.80
C LYS A 139 18.22 -20.53 -2.88
N GLU A 140 18.27 -21.47 -1.94
CA GLU A 140 19.40 -21.68 -1.05
C GLU A 140 20.65 -21.63 -1.92
N ALA A 141 21.40 -20.53 -1.81
CA ALA A 141 22.43 -20.20 -2.76
C ALA A 141 23.53 -21.24 -2.59
N ASP A 142 23.89 -21.91 -3.68
CA ASP A 142 25.16 -22.62 -3.76
C ASP A 142 26.28 -21.69 -3.24
N PRO A 143 27.26 -22.22 -2.49
CA PRO A 143 28.33 -21.41 -1.93
C PRO A 143 28.98 -20.60 -3.05
N ALA A 144 28.93 -19.27 -2.93
CA ALA A 144 29.36 -18.36 -3.98
C ALA A 144 30.84 -18.59 -4.33
N PRO A 145 31.20 -18.69 -5.62
CA PRO A 145 32.60 -18.67 -6.02
C PRO A 145 33.19 -17.28 -5.75
N ASP A 146 34.37 -17.29 -5.14
CA ASP A 146 35.13 -16.11 -4.75
C ASP A 146 35.57 -15.35 -6.02
N LEU A 147 34.97 -14.18 -6.30
CA LEU A 147 35.35 -13.33 -7.42
C LEU A 147 35.61 -11.88 -6.98
N PRO A 148 36.79 -11.32 -7.30
CA PRO A 148 37.21 -10.01 -6.84
C PRO A 148 36.67 -8.87 -7.73
N GLY A 149 36.16 -7.82 -7.06
CA GLY A 149 36.25 -6.43 -7.53
C GLY A 149 35.40 -6.01 -8.74
N LEU A 150 34.08 -5.87 -8.56
CA LEU A 150 33.24 -5.07 -9.47
C LEU A 150 32.73 -3.79 -8.78
N PRO A 151 32.97 -2.59 -9.35
CA PRO A 151 32.48 -1.33 -8.81
C PRO A 151 30.96 -1.24 -9.02
N GLY A 152 30.20 -1.62 -7.99
CA GLY A 152 28.73 -1.62 -8.00
C GLY A 152 28.13 -2.44 -6.85
N LEU A 153 28.83 -3.50 -6.42
CA LEU A 153 28.41 -4.33 -5.27
C LEU A 153 28.40 -3.53 -3.96
N GLY A 154 29.32 -2.57 -3.79
CA GLY A 154 29.36 -1.72 -2.60
C GLY A 154 28.05 -0.96 -2.38
N LEU A 155 27.40 -0.47 -3.44
CA LEU A 155 26.15 0.28 -3.35
C LEU A 155 24.98 -0.61 -2.88
N ILE A 156 24.87 -1.81 -3.45
CA ILE A 156 23.82 -2.78 -3.08
C ILE A 156 24.04 -3.29 -1.66
N THR A 157 25.28 -3.58 -1.27
CA THR A 157 25.59 -4.08 0.08
C THR A 157 25.48 -3.01 1.16
N ASN A 158 25.73 -1.75 0.82
CA ASN A 158 25.57 -0.63 1.76
C ASN A 158 24.09 -0.29 1.96
N GLY A 159 23.28 -0.34 0.90
CA GLY A 159 21.83 -0.14 0.99
C GLY A 159 21.14 -1.19 1.87
N SER A 160 21.50 -2.47 1.72
CA SER A 160 20.89 -3.54 2.53
C SER A 160 21.26 -3.46 4.01
N ALA A 161 22.53 -3.15 4.33
CA ALA A 161 22.96 -2.95 5.71
C ALA A 161 22.25 -1.75 6.39
N LEU A 162 22.01 -0.68 5.63
CA LEU A 162 21.34 0.51 6.14
C LEU A 162 19.83 0.32 6.32
N ALA A 163 19.18 -0.39 5.40
CA ALA A 163 17.78 -0.81 5.54
C ALA A 163 17.57 -1.70 6.77
N GLN A 164 18.52 -2.61 7.04
CA GLN A 164 18.49 -3.45 8.23
C GLN A 164 18.64 -2.62 9.53
N ALA A 165 19.56 -1.64 9.55
CA ALA A 165 19.69 -0.73 10.68
C ALA A 165 18.40 0.09 10.93
N LEU A 166 17.75 0.58 9.88
CA LEU A 166 16.46 1.28 10.02
C LEU A 166 15.36 0.38 10.59
N ALA A 167 15.31 -0.88 10.16
CA ALA A 167 14.34 -1.85 10.66
C ALA A 167 14.55 -2.09 12.18
N GLU A 168 15.79 -2.23 12.63
CA GLU A 168 16.12 -2.34 14.06
C GLU A 168 15.70 -1.09 14.86
N LEU A 169 15.95 0.11 14.32
CA LEU A 169 15.58 1.35 14.98
C LEU A 169 14.06 1.61 15.02
N SER A 170 13.25 0.85 14.29
CA SER A 170 11.78 0.99 14.32
C SER A 170 11.21 0.77 15.72
N VAL A 171 11.78 -0.16 16.50
CA VAL A 171 11.38 -0.43 17.88
C VAL A 171 11.62 0.80 18.77
N VAL A 172 12.76 1.47 18.57
CA VAL A 172 13.09 2.70 19.28
C VAL A 172 12.13 3.82 18.89
N LYS A 173 11.80 3.98 17.60
CA LYS A 173 10.81 4.99 17.14
C LYS A 173 9.44 4.81 17.81
N MET A 174 8.99 3.56 17.92
CA MET A 174 7.74 3.23 18.62
C MET A 174 7.84 3.61 20.10
N GLY A 175 8.90 3.19 20.79
CA GLY A 175 9.11 3.53 22.20
C GLY A 175 9.16 5.05 22.46
N VAL A 176 9.88 5.81 21.63
CA VAL A 176 9.93 7.28 21.72
C VAL A 176 8.54 7.91 21.51
N THR A 177 7.77 7.38 20.55
CA THR A 177 6.42 7.87 20.25
C THR A 177 5.48 7.61 21.42
N GLU A 178 5.49 6.39 21.96
CA GLU A 178 4.66 6.01 23.12
C GLU A 178 5.03 6.80 24.37
N TYR A 179 6.33 6.98 24.64
CA TYR A 179 6.81 7.81 25.74
C TYR A 179 6.32 9.26 25.60
N ARG A 180 6.41 9.84 24.39
CA ARG A 180 5.96 11.20 24.13
C ARG A 180 4.45 11.35 24.30
N LEU A 181 3.67 10.39 23.83
CA LEU A 181 2.21 10.41 23.94
C LEU A 181 1.73 10.21 25.39
N SER A 182 2.46 9.43 26.19
CA SER A 182 2.10 9.14 27.58
C SER A 182 2.56 10.21 28.57
N THR A 183 3.75 10.78 28.38
CA THR A 183 4.36 11.73 29.33
C THR A 183 4.24 13.20 28.88
N GLY A 184 4.05 13.45 27.58
CA GLY A 184 4.14 14.78 27.00
C GLY A 184 5.58 15.32 26.90
N GLU A 185 6.60 14.53 27.26
CA GLU A 185 8.03 14.86 27.19
C GLU A 185 8.75 13.97 26.16
N TRP A 186 9.92 14.40 25.70
CA TRP A 186 10.78 13.54 24.88
C TRP A 186 11.71 12.75 25.80
N PRO A 187 11.90 11.44 25.55
CA PRO A 187 12.82 10.65 26.36
C PRO A 187 14.26 11.14 26.14
N ARG A 188 15.06 11.10 27.20
CA ARG A 188 16.45 11.55 27.21
C ARG A 188 17.45 10.40 27.10
N SER A 189 16.98 9.17 27.28
CA SER A 189 17.81 7.96 27.23
C SER A 189 16.98 6.73 26.85
N LEU A 190 17.64 5.69 26.34
CA LEU A 190 16.99 4.40 26.08
C LEU A 190 16.46 3.74 27.37
N ALA A 191 17.09 4.02 28.51
CA ALA A 191 16.64 3.49 29.80
C ALA A 191 15.25 4.02 30.21
N GLU A 192 14.91 5.26 29.83
CA GLU A 192 13.55 5.80 30.04
C GLU A 192 12.50 5.09 29.18
N LEU A 193 12.91 4.47 28.09
CA LEU A 193 12.08 3.59 27.25
C LEU A 193 12.06 2.14 27.77
N GLY A 194 12.80 1.83 28.83
CA GLY A 194 12.99 0.46 29.30
C GLY A 194 13.79 -0.43 28.33
N MET A 195 14.63 0.18 27.49
CA MET A 195 15.41 -0.52 26.46
C MET A 195 16.91 -0.40 26.72
N THR A 196 17.65 -1.42 26.31
CA THR A 196 19.11 -1.41 26.21
C THR A 196 19.53 -1.48 24.74
N VAL A 197 20.80 -1.19 24.45
CA VAL A 197 21.35 -1.32 23.09
C VAL A 197 21.27 -2.78 22.60
N ASP A 198 21.42 -3.75 23.50
CA ASP A 198 21.34 -5.17 23.16
C ASP A 198 19.92 -5.60 22.75
N ASP A 199 18.88 -4.97 23.31
CA ASP A 199 17.48 -5.24 22.93
C ASP A 199 17.18 -4.76 21.49
N ILE A 200 17.88 -3.71 21.05
CA ILE A 200 17.71 -3.11 19.72
C ILE A 200 18.51 -3.88 18.66
N ARG A 201 19.69 -4.38 19.05
CA ARG A 201 20.70 -4.96 18.17
C ARG A 201 20.34 -6.39 17.79
N THR A 202 19.31 -6.54 16.95
CA THR A 202 18.91 -7.86 16.43
C THR A 202 19.83 -8.37 15.31
N SER A 203 20.70 -7.50 14.75
CA SER A 203 21.66 -7.89 13.71
C SER A 203 23.08 -7.37 13.89
N GLN A 204 23.91 -7.66 12.88
CA GLN A 204 25.26 -7.12 12.77
C GLN A 204 25.35 -5.71 12.13
N ALA A 205 24.25 -4.97 11.95
CA ALA A 205 24.27 -3.64 11.34
C ALA A 205 24.52 -2.49 12.34
N ILE A 206 23.99 -2.57 13.56
CA ILE A 206 24.11 -1.50 14.58
C ILE A 206 25.21 -1.81 15.59
N GLY A 207 26.14 -0.86 15.76
CA GLY A 207 27.19 -0.86 16.77
C GLY A 207 26.73 -0.33 18.11
N ASP A 208 26.15 0.88 18.08
CA ASP A 208 25.68 1.59 19.26
C ASP A 208 24.41 2.38 18.93
N VAL A 209 23.56 2.59 19.92
CA VAL A 209 22.38 3.45 19.82
C VAL A 209 22.32 4.33 21.05
N ARG A 210 22.21 5.63 20.83
CA ARG A 210 22.08 6.61 21.89
C ARG A 210 20.98 7.60 21.57
N MET A 211 20.45 8.20 22.63
CA MET A 211 19.49 9.28 22.53
C MET A 211 20.17 10.61 22.80
N GLU A 212 19.81 11.62 22.01
CA GLU A 212 20.17 13.01 22.24
C GLU A 212 18.95 13.83 22.68
N LYS A 213 19.19 15.11 22.96
CA LYS A 213 18.15 16.04 23.38
C LYS A 213 17.02 16.09 22.37
N GLY A 214 15.78 16.14 22.87
CA GLY A 214 14.59 16.21 22.01
C GLY A 214 14.14 14.87 21.45
N GLY A 215 14.62 13.74 22.00
CA GLY A 215 14.22 12.40 21.57
C GLY A 215 14.90 11.94 20.28
N VAL A 216 15.94 12.65 19.85
CA VAL A 216 16.73 12.30 18.65
C VAL A 216 17.46 11.00 18.90
N VAL A 217 17.32 10.05 17.98
CA VAL A 217 17.96 8.74 18.05
C VAL A 217 19.16 8.76 17.11
N VAL A 218 20.35 8.49 17.64
CA VAL A 218 21.59 8.40 16.86
C VAL A 218 22.12 6.98 16.97
N ALA A 219 22.24 6.30 15.83
CA ALA A 219 22.82 4.98 15.72
C ALA A 219 24.18 5.05 15.03
N THR A 220 25.18 4.42 15.63
CA THR A 220 26.47 4.18 15.00
C THR A 220 26.43 2.82 14.32
N LEU A 221 26.76 2.78 13.04
CA LEU A 221 26.75 1.57 12.24
C LEU A 221 28.05 0.78 12.45
N LYS A 222 27.98 -0.54 12.28
CA LYS A 222 29.13 -1.46 12.37
C LYS A 222 29.24 -2.32 11.10
N GLY A 223 30.29 -3.13 11.03
CA GLY A 223 30.54 -3.99 9.87
C GLY A 223 30.93 -3.16 8.64
N LYS A 224 30.24 -3.34 7.51
CA LYS A 224 30.58 -2.67 6.24
C LYS A 224 30.39 -1.15 6.26
N LEU A 225 29.56 -0.65 7.17
CA LEU A 225 29.28 0.78 7.36
C LEU A 225 29.92 1.30 8.64
N GLN A 226 30.99 0.67 9.12
CA GLN A 226 31.58 1.02 10.40
C GLN A 226 32.05 2.48 10.44
N GLY A 227 31.62 3.21 11.49
CA GLY A 227 31.92 4.62 11.69
C GLY A 227 30.91 5.57 11.04
N GLU A 228 30.01 5.05 10.22
CA GLU A 228 28.88 5.82 9.69
C GLU A 228 27.76 5.93 10.73
N THR A 229 26.92 6.95 10.55
CA THR A 229 25.83 7.26 11.47
C THR A 229 24.49 7.34 10.75
N LEU A 230 23.45 6.99 11.49
CA LEU A 230 22.05 7.12 11.11
C LEU A 230 21.32 7.84 12.24
N THR A 231 20.69 8.96 11.91
CA THR A 231 20.00 9.83 12.87
C THR A 231 18.53 9.91 12.51
N LEU A 232 17.68 9.68 13.51
CA LEU A 232 16.23 9.80 13.42
C LEU A 232 15.76 10.91 14.35
N THR A 233 15.21 11.97 13.78
CA THR A 233 14.74 13.15 14.51
C THR A 233 13.23 13.15 14.55
N PRO A 234 12.60 13.02 15.73
CA PRO A 234 11.17 13.20 15.84
C PRO A 234 10.82 14.70 15.75
N LEU A 235 9.84 15.02 14.91
CA LEU A 235 9.32 16.36 14.71
C LEU A 235 7.84 16.37 15.13
N PRO A 236 7.41 17.35 15.96
CA PRO A 236 6.00 17.49 16.29
C PRO A 236 5.19 17.81 15.03
N GLY A 237 4.16 17.01 14.77
CA GLY A 237 3.20 17.19 13.69
C GLY A 237 1.87 17.77 14.18
N ALA A 238 0.95 17.99 13.25
CA ALA A 238 -0.40 18.44 13.58
C ALA A 238 -1.16 17.38 14.40
N PHE A 239 -2.04 17.83 15.30
CA PHE A 239 -2.92 16.97 16.09
C PHE A 239 -2.21 15.88 16.92
N GLY A 240 -0.99 16.16 17.40
CA GLY A 240 -0.24 15.22 18.22
C GLY A 240 0.45 14.10 17.43
N ALA A 241 0.40 14.14 16.09
CA ALA A 241 1.22 13.28 15.25
C ALA A 241 2.72 13.56 15.50
N ILE A 242 3.56 12.55 15.33
CA ILE A 242 5.01 12.68 15.37
C ILE A 242 5.55 12.28 13.99
N ASN A 243 6.07 13.26 13.27
CA ASN A 243 6.78 13.03 12.03
C ASN A 243 8.22 12.63 12.34
N TRP A 244 8.88 11.90 11.44
CA TRP A 244 10.26 11.47 11.63
C TRP A 244 11.10 11.90 10.45
N GLU A 245 12.12 12.69 10.71
CA GLU A 245 13.17 12.99 9.74
C GLU A 245 14.30 11.97 9.91
N CYS A 246 14.85 11.51 8.79
CA CYS A 246 15.96 10.58 8.73
C CYS A 246 17.14 11.32 8.11
N SER A 247 18.33 11.17 8.69
CA SER A 247 19.57 11.60 8.05
C SER A 247 20.66 10.55 8.27
N SER A 248 21.56 10.40 7.31
CA SER A 248 22.67 9.45 7.42
C SER A 248 23.93 10.06 6.80
N SER A 249 25.09 9.71 7.37
CA SER A 249 26.38 10.04 6.76
C SER A 249 26.73 9.12 5.59
N VAL A 250 26.01 8.00 5.43
CA VAL A 250 26.18 7.06 4.33
C VAL A 250 25.73 7.72 3.02
N ARG A 251 26.63 7.77 2.04
CA ARG A 251 26.33 8.25 0.68
C ARG A 251 26.01 7.07 -0.22
N VAL A 252 24.85 7.11 -0.87
CA VAL A 252 24.45 6.13 -1.89
C VAL A 252 24.16 6.91 -3.17
N LEU A 253 24.87 6.60 -4.26
CA LEU A 253 24.67 7.23 -5.57
C LEU A 253 24.71 8.79 -5.60
N GLY A 254 25.41 9.41 -4.66
CA GLY A 254 25.56 10.87 -4.61
C GLY A 254 24.44 11.62 -3.88
N SER A 255 23.40 10.92 -3.41
CA SER A 255 22.39 11.44 -2.48
C SER A 255 22.53 10.81 -1.08
N GLY A 256 21.98 11.47 -0.07
CA GLY A 256 21.83 10.88 1.26
C GLY A 256 20.74 9.81 1.22
N PHE A 257 20.99 8.64 1.80
CA PHE A 257 20.05 7.51 1.74
C PHE A 257 18.67 7.80 2.33
N CYS A 258 18.58 8.74 3.27
CA CYS A 258 17.32 9.14 3.89
C CYS A 258 16.55 10.25 3.12
N ASN A 259 17.08 10.72 1.98
CA ASN A 259 16.50 11.80 1.17
C ASN A 259 15.87 11.27 -0.12
#